data_AF-A0A8S2QZX2-F1
#
_entry.id   AF-A0A8S2QZX2-F1
#
_cell.length_a   1.000
_cell.length_b   1.000
_cell.length_c   1.000
_cell.angle_alpha   90.00
_cell.angle_beta   90.00
_cell.angle_gamma   90.00
#
_symmetry.space_group_name_H-M   'P 1'
#
loop_
_entity.id
_entity.type
_entity.pdbx_description
1 polymer ?
#
loop_
_entity_poly.entity_id
_entity_poly.type
_entity_poly.pdbx_seq_one_letter_code
_entity_poly.pdbx_strand_id
1 'polypeptide(L)'
;MKAIGELRDFYGKSDESSREWARHADDVCFAYDVDNDSIRIRLKKIRIKLQDKAAEWFHDHSDLFSTWQEFVLTSIVRFPPPLTSIQAHFELKNVKQRENESTVDYYHRVLDLCEKVDPQMTRQAQIIHLFGGLRQNLQTLLSTQNIQTTAHFMAQIMNLETAERKILVQNYVVPQYPSSECVYENQFITAFISNQPPRLV
;
A
#
# COMPACT_ATOMS: atom_id res chain seq x y z
N MET A 1 -3.34 20.06 -26.57
CA MET A 1 -2.35 20.02 -25.47
C MET A 1 -2.48 21.17 -24.47
N LYS A 2 -3.09 22.33 -24.82
CA LYS A 2 -3.21 23.50 -23.92
C LYS A 2 -4.00 23.22 -22.61
N ALA A 3 -5.08 22.45 -22.69
CA ALA A 3 -5.95 22.13 -21.55
C ALA A 3 -5.24 21.41 -20.38
N ILE A 4 -4.39 20.42 -20.66
CA ILE A 4 -3.77 19.62 -19.61
C ILE A 4 -2.72 20.43 -18.84
N GLY A 5 -2.14 21.47 -19.44
CA GLY A 5 -1.17 22.32 -18.77
C GLY A 5 -1.71 22.96 -17.48
N GLU A 6 -3.01 23.27 -17.46
CA GLU A 6 -3.69 23.94 -16.34
C GLU A 6 -4.09 22.97 -15.21
N LEU A 7 -4.16 21.66 -15.49
CA LEU A 7 -4.38 20.68 -14.46
C LEU A 7 -3.16 20.61 -13.55
N ARG A 8 -3.36 20.83 -12.25
CA ARG A 8 -2.31 20.67 -11.23
C ARG A 8 -1.83 19.22 -11.15
N ASP A 9 -0.57 19.04 -10.79
CA ASP A 9 -0.04 17.71 -10.50
C ASP A 9 -0.70 17.13 -9.23
N PHE A 10 -0.76 15.80 -9.14
CA PHE A 10 -1.29 15.05 -8.00
C PHE A 10 -0.32 13.93 -7.64
N TYR A 11 0.18 13.96 -6.41
CA TYR A 11 1.23 13.06 -5.94
C TYR A 11 0.69 11.87 -5.15
N GLY A 12 -0.58 11.92 -4.73
CA GLY A 12 -1.21 10.90 -3.89
C GLY A 12 -0.75 11.00 -2.44
N LYS A 13 -0.47 12.22 -1.97
CA LYS A 13 -0.08 12.50 -0.57
C LYS A 13 -1.31 12.60 0.34
N SER A 14 -1.10 12.50 1.65
CA SER A 14 -2.17 12.45 2.66
C SER A 14 -2.83 13.81 2.94
N ASP A 15 -2.27 14.89 2.40
CA ASP A 15 -2.76 16.27 2.41
C ASP A 15 -3.43 16.67 1.07
N GLU A 16 -3.36 15.80 0.06
CA GLU A 16 -4.04 16.02 -1.21
C GLU A 16 -5.40 15.31 -1.25
N SER A 17 -6.39 15.97 -1.86
CA SER A 17 -7.72 15.39 -2.08
C SER A 17 -7.89 14.96 -3.53
N SER A 18 -7.96 13.65 -3.77
CA SER A 18 -8.29 13.13 -5.11
C SER A 18 -9.66 13.60 -5.59
N ARG A 19 -10.62 13.79 -4.69
CA ARG A 19 -11.95 14.35 -5.00
C ARG A 19 -11.84 15.76 -5.55
N GLU A 20 -11.12 16.65 -4.86
CA GLU A 20 -10.93 18.02 -5.32
C GLU A 20 -10.08 18.08 -6.59
N TRP A 21 -9.15 17.14 -6.75
CA TRP A 21 -8.35 17.04 -7.96
C TRP A 21 -9.17 16.57 -9.16
N ALA A 22 -10.02 15.56 -8.98
CA ALA A 22 -10.92 15.05 -10.00
C ALA A 22 -11.93 16.10 -10.45
N ARG A 23 -12.52 16.87 -9.52
CA ARG A 23 -13.40 18.01 -9.87
C ARG A 23 -12.66 19.05 -10.70
N HIS A 24 -11.45 19.41 -10.31
CA HIS A 24 -10.65 20.36 -11.09
C HIS A 24 -10.31 19.80 -12.48
N ALA A 25 -10.06 18.49 -12.59
CA ALA A 25 -9.88 17.82 -13.87
C ALA A 25 -11.17 17.84 -14.71
N ASP A 26 -12.35 17.69 -14.11
CA ASP A 26 -13.65 17.86 -14.77
C ASP A 26 -13.80 19.29 -15.31
N ASP A 27 -13.57 20.31 -14.48
CA ASP A 27 -13.69 21.72 -14.87
C ASP A 27 -12.77 22.07 -16.04
N VAL A 28 -11.51 21.60 -16.00
CA VAL A 28 -10.54 21.77 -17.08
C VAL A 28 -10.96 20.98 -18.34
N CYS A 29 -11.47 19.75 -18.20
CA CYS A 29 -11.92 19.00 -19.37
C CYS A 29 -13.13 19.66 -20.05
N PHE A 30 -14.08 20.16 -19.24
CA PHE A 30 -15.26 20.87 -19.72
C PHE A 30 -14.90 22.18 -20.44
N ALA A 31 -14.04 23.00 -19.84
CA ALA A 31 -13.65 24.30 -20.39
C ALA A 31 -12.97 24.23 -21.77
N TYR A 32 -12.41 23.07 -22.13
CA TYR A 32 -11.65 22.85 -23.36
C TYR A 32 -12.29 21.82 -24.31
N ASP A 33 -13.58 21.49 -24.12
CA ASP A 33 -14.33 20.51 -24.94
C ASP A 33 -13.63 19.13 -25.04
N VAL A 34 -12.94 18.75 -23.96
CA VAL A 34 -12.27 17.45 -23.83
C VAL A 34 -13.26 16.36 -23.41
N ASP A 35 -14.49 16.72 -23.06
CA ASP A 35 -15.55 15.76 -22.70
C ASP A 35 -16.01 14.88 -23.88
N ASN A 36 -15.71 15.27 -25.12
CA ASN A 36 -15.94 14.43 -26.30
C ASN A 36 -14.85 13.37 -26.53
N ASP A 37 -13.77 13.37 -25.76
CA ASP A 37 -12.74 12.34 -25.87
C ASP A 37 -13.23 10.99 -25.33
N SER A 38 -12.80 9.90 -25.98
CA SER A 38 -12.94 8.57 -25.38
C SER A 38 -12.25 8.53 -24.00
N ILE A 39 -12.81 7.75 -23.08
CA ILE A 39 -12.24 7.54 -21.74
C ILE A 39 -10.74 7.20 -21.79
N ARG A 40 -10.30 6.39 -22.75
CA ARG A 40 -8.88 6.04 -22.94
C ARG A 40 -8.00 7.24 -23.22
N ILE A 41 -8.48 8.20 -24.03
CA ILE A 41 -7.74 9.43 -24.33
C ILE A 41 -7.68 10.31 -23.09
N ARG A 42 -8.80 10.49 -22.39
CA ARG A 42 -8.87 11.25 -21.13
C ARG A 42 -7.92 10.69 -20.07
N LEU A 43 -7.92 9.38 -19.85
CA LEU A 43 -7.01 8.68 -18.93
C LEU A 43 -5.53 8.85 -19.31
N LYS A 44 -5.18 8.79 -20.60
CA LYS A 44 -3.80 9.08 -21.05
C LYS A 44 -3.39 10.52 -20.80
N LYS A 45 -4.32 11.47 -20.96
CA LYS A 45 -4.09 12.89 -20.75
C LYS A 45 -3.83 13.19 -19.28
N ILE A 46 -4.68 12.72 -18.37
CA ILE A 46 -4.51 12.98 -16.94
C ILE A 46 -3.28 12.28 -16.35
N ARG A 47 -2.87 11.12 -16.92
CA ARG A 47 -1.71 10.35 -16.44
C ARG A 47 -0.47 11.23 -16.29
N ILE A 48 -0.27 12.20 -17.19
CA ILE A 48 0.92 13.07 -17.17
C ILE A 48 0.97 14.00 -15.95
N LYS A 49 -0.15 14.13 -15.23
CA LYS A 49 -0.31 14.93 -14.01
C LYS A 49 -0.31 14.09 -12.74
N LEU A 50 -0.26 12.77 -12.86
CA LEU A 50 -0.09 11.89 -11.72
C LEU A 50 1.40 11.71 -11.46
N GLN A 51 1.80 11.83 -10.20
CA GLN A 51 3.18 11.73 -9.73
C GLN A 51 3.28 10.73 -8.58
N ASP A 52 4.49 10.24 -8.28
CA ASP A 52 4.80 9.36 -7.15
C ASP A 52 3.75 8.22 -6.95
N LYS A 53 3.15 8.14 -5.75
CA LYS A 53 2.19 7.11 -5.36
C LYS A 53 0.95 7.11 -6.26
N ALA A 54 0.53 8.27 -6.75
CA ALA A 54 -0.60 8.36 -7.67
C ALA A 54 -0.26 7.81 -9.06
N ALA A 55 0.96 8.04 -9.54
CA ALA A 55 1.42 7.50 -10.82
C ALA A 55 1.57 5.98 -10.76
N GLU A 56 2.18 5.46 -9.70
CA GLU A 56 2.34 4.01 -9.45
C GLU A 56 0.97 3.32 -9.38
N TRP A 57 0.06 3.84 -8.54
CA TRP A 57 -1.28 3.28 -8.44
C TRP A 57 -2.02 3.30 -9.78
N PHE A 58 -1.93 4.41 -10.52
CA PHE A 58 -2.61 4.51 -11.80
C PHE A 58 -2.06 3.53 -12.83
N HIS A 59 -0.75 3.30 -12.84
CA HIS A 59 -0.14 2.31 -13.74
C HIS A 59 -0.79 0.93 -13.58
N ASP A 60 -0.94 0.48 -12.34
CA ASP A 60 -1.47 -0.85 -12.00
C ASP A 60 -2.98 -1.00 -12.26
N HIS A 61 -3.73 0.11 -12.33
CA HIS A 61 -5.20 0.09 -12.37
C HIS A 61 -5.80 0.69 -13.64
N SER A 62 -5.01 1.36 -14.48
CA SER A 62 -5.52 2.16 -15.60
C SER A 62 -6.37 1.40 -16.61
N ASP A 63 -6.08 0.11 -16.82
CA ASP A 63 -6.84 -0.75 -17.73
C ASP A 63 -8.20 -1.20 -17.16
N LEU A 64 -8.44 -1.01 -15.86
CA LEU A 64 -9.68 -1.39 -15.19
C LEU A 64 -10.80 -0.36 -15.36
N PHE A 65 -10.48 0.85 -15.81
CA PHE A 65 -11.44 1.94 -15.87
C PHE A 65 -12.12 2.00 -17.25
N SER A 66 -13.42 1.67 -17.26
CA SER A 66 -14.28 1.78 -18.44
C SER A 66 -15.02 3.11 -18.49
N THR A 67 -15.16 3.78 -17.35
CA THR A 67 -15.78 5.10 -17.25
C THR A 67 -14.94 6.07 -16.41
N TRP A 68 -15.16 7.37 -16.59
CA TRP A 68 -14.54 8.39 -15.75
C TRP A 68 -14.96 8.24 -14.28
N GLN A 69 -16.23 7.90 -14.05
CA GLN A 69 -16.78 7.74 -12.71
C GLN A 69 -16.12 6.59 -11.94
N GLU A 70 -15.79 5.48 -12.59
CA GLU A 70 -15.03 4.39 -11.97
C GLU A 70 -13.63 4.83 -11.52
N PHE A 71 -12.92 5.58 -12.37
CA PHE A 71 -11.64 6.18 -12.00
C PHE A 71 -11.78 7.13 -10.79
N VAL A 72 -12.78 8.01 -10.79
CA VAL A 72 -13.00 8.96 -9.68
C VAL A 72 -13.34 8.22 -8.38
N LEU A 73 -14.22 7.21 -8.42
CA LEU A 73 -14.61 6.47 -7.22
C LEU A 73 -13.44 5.68 -6.64
N THR A 74 -12.69 4.98 -7.49
CA THR A 74 -11.53 4.19 -7.05
C THR A 74 -10.38 5.07 -6.57
N SER A 75 -10.14 6.23 -7.20
CA SER A 75 -9.14 7.19 -6.73
C SER A 75 -9.52 7.83 -5.39
N ILE A 76 -10.80 8.10 -5.13
CA ILE A 76 -11.28 8.59 -3.81
C ILE A 76 -11.10 7.54 -2.73
N VAL A 77 -11.32 6.27 -3.04
CA VAL A 77 -11.05 5.17 -2.10
C VAL A 77 -9.55 5.05 -1.83
N ARG A 78 -8.71 5.15 -2.87
CA ARG A 78 -7.26 5.00 -2.74
C ARG A 78 -6.59 6.18 -2.03
N PHE A 79 -7.05 7.39 -2.34
CA PHE A 79 -6.53 8.66 -1.88
C PHE A 79 -7.69 9.48 -1.30
N PRO A 80 -8.19 9.11 -0.12
CA PRO A 80 -9.31 9.79 0.49
C PRO A 80 -9.00 11.27 0.74
N PRO A 81 -10.03 12.14 0.78
CA PRO A 81 -9.82 13.53 1.12
C PRO A 81 -9.12 13.66 2.48
N PRO A 82 -8.28 14.68 2.67
CA PRO A 82 -7.65 14.92 3.96
C PRO A 82 -8.71 15.07 5.05
N LEU A 83 -8.43 14.46 6.21
CA LEU A 83 -9.28 14.60 7.38
C LEU A 83 -9.33 16.07 7.80
N THR A 84 -10.53 16.54 8.16
CA THR A 84 -10.64 17.80 8.89
C THR A 84 -9.96 17.68 10.26
N SER A 85 -9.56 18.80 10.87
CA SER A 85 -8.95 18.80 12.21
C SER A 85 -9.82 18.07 13.24
N ILE A 86 -11.15 18.24 13.17
CA ILE A 86 -12.11 17.53 14.04
C ILE A 86 -12.07 16.02 13.79
N GLN A 87 -12.11 15.59 12.52
CA GLN A 87 -12.04 14.17 12.18
C GLN A 87 -10.71 13.53 12.59
N ALA A 88 -9.60 14.22 12.36
CA ALA A 88 -8.28 13.78 12.80
C ALA A 88 -8.22 13.65 14.33
N HIS A 89 -8.83 14.57 15.07
CA HIS A 89 -8.91 14.51 16.53
C HIS A 89 -9.72 13.29 17.01
N PHE A 90 -10.88 13.03 16.40
CA PHE A 90 -11.68 11.84 16.71
C PHE A 90 -10.96 10.54 16.34
N GLU A 91 -10.26 10.49 15.21
CA GLU A 91 -9.51 9.32 14.79
C GLU A 91 -8.33 9.06 15.73
N LEU A 92 -7.55 10.10 16.06
CA LEU A 92 -6.41 9.99 16.98
C LEU A 92 -6.85 9.52 18.37
N LYS A 93 -8.00 10.00 18.87
CA LYS A 93 -8.57 9.57 20.16
C LYS A 93 -8.95 8.09 20.19
N ASN A 94 -9.39 7.55 19.05
CA ASN A 94 -9.86 6.17 18.93
C ASN A 94 -8.88 5.26 18.18
N VAL A 95 -7.64 5.72 17.99
CA VAL A 95 -6.68 5.05 17.12
C VAL A 95 -6.34 3.67 17.66
N LYS A 96 -6.41 2.66 16.79
CA LYS A 96 -5.97 1.29 17.06
C LYS A 96 -5.19 0.76 15.86
N GLN A 97 -4.21 -0.10 16.13
CA GLN A 97 -3.51 -0.86 15.10
C GLN A 97 -4.49 -1.85 14.47
N ARG A 98 -4.59 -1.83 13.14
CA ARG A 98 -5.51 -2.72 12.40
C ARG A 98 -4.94 -4.14 12.34
N GLU A 99 -5.79 -5.15 12.14
CA GLU A 99 -5.38 -6.57 12.12
C GLU A 99 -4.32 -6.86 11.04
N ASN A 100 -4.45 -6.26 9.86
CA ASN A 100 -3.55 -6.46 8.72
C ASN A 100 -2.53 -5.32 8.53
N GLU A 101 -2.41 -4.42 9.50
CA GLU A 101 -1.49 -3.27 9.43
C GLU A 101 -0.16 -3.59 10.13
N SER A 102 0.97 -3.37 9.43
CA SER A 102 2.28 -3.53 10.06
C SER A 102 2.47 -2.52 11.20
N THR A 103 3.29 -2.85 12.19
CA THR A 103 3.54 -1.94 13.31
C THR A 103 4.23 -0.65 12.86
N VAL A 104 5.02 -0.73 11.79
CA VAL A 104 5.67 0.41 11.13
C VAL A 104 4.64 1.34 10.49
N ASP A 105 3.68 0.80 9.74
CA ASP A 105 2.62 1.60 9.11
C ASP A 105 1.73 2.26 10.18
N TYR A 106 1.41 1.51 11.23
CA TYR A 106 0.69 2.03 12.39
C TYR A 106 1.43 3.21 13.05
N TYR A 107 2.74 3.07 13.27
CA TYR A 107 3.58 4.12 13.83
C TYR A 107 3.51 5.40 13.01
N HIS A 108 3.74 5.31 11.69
CA HIS A 108 3.69 6.48 10.81
C HIS A 108 2.29 7.11 10.78
N ARG A 109 1.23 6.30 10.69
CA ARG A 109 -0.14 6.80 10.68
C ARG A 109 -0.52 7.57 11.96
N VAL A 110 -0.08 7.09 13.13
CA VAL A 110 -0.33 7.80 14.39
C VAL A 110 0.41 9.13 14.42
N LEU A 111 1.66 9.18 13.97
CA LEU A 111 2.42 10.43 13.94
C LEU A 111 1.84 11.45 12.95
N ASP A 112 1.39 11.01 11.78
CA ASP A 112 0.68 11.85 10.82
C ASP A 112 -0.61 12.44 11.44
N LEU A 113 -1.35 11.64 12.23
CA LEU A 113 -2.53 12.11 12.96
C LEU A 113 -2.15 13.10 14.06
N CYS A 114 -1.08 12.86 14.81
CA CYS A 114 -0.59 13.78 15.84
C CYS A 114 -0.23 15.14 15.22
N GLU A 115 0.52 15.15 14.12
CA GLU A 115 0.91 16.38 13.42
C GLU A 115 -0.31 17.14 12.87
N LYS A 116 -1.32 16.43 12.35
CA LYS A 116 -2.56 17.05 11.85
C LYS A 116 -3.44 17.64 12.96
N VAL A 117 -3.45 17.03 14.15
CA VAL A 117 -4.26 17.48 15.28
C VAL A 117 -3.58 18.64 16.01
N ASP A 118 -2.29 18.50 16.29
CA ASP A 118 -1.47 19.49 16.98
C ASP A 118 -0.01 19.37 16.51
N PRO A 119 0.45 20.24 15.60
CA PRO A 119 1.83 20.24 15.12
C PRO A 119 2.88 20.43 16.23
N GLN A 120 2.49 20.95 17.40
CA GLN A 120 3.35 21.15 18.56
C GLN A 120 3.14 20.06 19.64
N MET A 121 2.47 18.96 19.29
CA MET A 121 2.20 17.87 20.22
C MET A 121 3.51 17.31 20.79
N THR A 122 3.57 17.25 22.13
CA THR A 122 4.76 16.76 22.82
C THR A 122 5.04 15.30 22.48
N ARG A 123 6.33 14.92 22.46
CA ARG A 123 6.76 13.53 22.24
C ARG A 123 6.11 12.56 23.22
N GLN A 124 5.92 12.97 24.47
CA GLN A 124 5.28 12.14 25.48
C GLN A 124 3.81 11.85 25.13
N ALA A 125 3.07 12.86 24.65
CA ALA A 125 1.70 12.69 24.20
C ALA A 125 1.62 11.77 22.97
N GLN A 126 2.52 11.93 21.99
CA GLN A 126 2.63 11.03 20.83
C GLN A 126 2.86 9.57 21.25
N ILE A 127 3.77 9.33 22.21
CA ILE A 127 4.02 7.99 22.76
C ILE A 127 2.78 7.42 23.44
N ILE A 128 2.01 8.22 24.19
CA ILE A 128 0.75 7.78 24.80
C ILE A 128 -0.24 7.30 23.74
N HIS A 129 -0.38 8.02 22.63
CA HIS A 129 -1.23 7.59 21.51
C HIS A 129 -0.73 6.31 20.84
N LEU A 130 0.59 6.20 20.61
CA LEU A 130 1.22 5.00 20.06
C LEU A 130 0.99 3.77 20.94
N PHE A 131 1.16 3.89 22.26
CA PHE A 131 0.90 2.79 23.19
C PHE A 131 -0.58 2.46 23.30
N GLY A 132 -1.46 3.46 23.32
CA GLY A 132 -2.89 3.27 23.56
C GLY A 132 -3.61 2.47 22.48
N GLY A 133 -3.14 2.53 21.24
CA GLY A 133 -3.72 1.80 20.12
C GLY A 133 -2.96 0.55 19.68
N LEU A 134 -1.79 0.28 20.26
CA LEU A 134 -0.94 -0.85 19.88
C LEU A 134 -1.62 -2.20 20.21
N ARG A 135 -1.33 -3.25 19.43
CA ARG A 135 -1.80 -4.60 19.78
C ARG A 135 -1.27 -5.02 21.16
N GLN A 136 -2.13 -5.75 21.89
CA GLN A 136 -1.90 -6.06 23.30
C GLN A 136 -0.58 -6.79 23.57
N ASN A 137 -0.19 -7.73 22.71
CA ASN A 137 1.05 -8.50 22.86
C ASN A 137 2.29 -7.58 22.82
N LEU A 138 2.35 -6.66 21.85
CA LEU A 138 3.46 -5.70 21.74
C LEU A 138 3.40 -4.67 22.87
N GLN A 139 2.20 -4.23 23.25
CA GLN A 139 2.00 -3.29 24.36
C GLN A 139 2.57 -3.85 25.66
N THR A 140 2.30 -5.13 25.97
CA THR A 140 2.83 -5.80 27.17
C THR A 140 4.35 -5.96 27.13
N LEU A 141 4.94 -6.24 25.97
CA LEU A 141 6.40 -6.34 25.84
C LEU A 141 7.08 -4.97 26.05
N LEU A 142 6.55 -3.93 25.41
CA LEU A 142 7.12 -2.59 25.45
C LEU A 142 6.87 -1.85 26.77
N SER A 143 5.81 -2.18 27.53
CA SER A 143 5.54 -1.53 28.81
C SER A 143 6.60 -1.81 29.88
N THR A 144 7.39 -2.87 29.70
CA THR A 144 8.55 -3.17 30.55
C THR A 144 9.78 -2.30 30.22
N GLN A 145 9.73 -1.54 29.13
CA GLN A 145 10.84 -0.74 28.62
C GLN A 145 10.62 0.74 28.95
N ASN A 146 11.71 1.47 29.26
CA ASN A 146 11.66 2.92 29.47
C ASN A 146 11.71 3.67 28.13
N ILE A 147 10.57 3.74 27.43
CA ILE A 147 10.47 4.40 26.12
C ILE A 147 10.25 5.90 26.30
N GLN A 148 11.24 6.70 25.87
CA GLN A 148 11.25 8.16 26.05
C GLN A 148 11.08 8.94 24.74
N THR A 149 11.22 8.29 23.59
CA THR A 149 11.09 8.94 22.28
C THR A 149 10.35 8.01 21.31
N THR A 150 9.72 8.60 20.29
CA THR A 150 9.06 7.88 19.20
C THR A 150 10.07 7.06 18.39
N ALA A 151 11.30 7.57 18.22
CA ALA A 151 12.39 6.82 17.62
C ALA A 151 12.81 5.60 18.46
N HIS A 152 12.89 5.74 19.80
CA HIS A 152 13.17 4.61 20.68
C HIS A 152 12.03 3.57 20.62
N PHE A 153 10.78 4.01 20.56
CA PHE A 153 9.62 3.14 20.33
C PHE A 153 9.80 2.30 19.07
N MET A 154 10.08 2.95 17.94
CA MET A 154 10.28 2.28 16.64
C MET A 154 11.46 1.30 16.67
N ALA A 155 12.59 1.69 17.28
CA ALA A 155 13.75 0.82 17.40
C ALA A 155 13.44 -0.47 18.18
N GLN A 156 12.66 -0.37 19.27
CA GLN A 156 12.28 -1.55 20.05
C GLN A 156 11.33 -2.48 19.30
N ILE A 157 10.37 -1.94 18.55
CA ILE A 157 9.53 -2.74 17.65
C ILE A 157 10.38 -3.53 16.65
N MET A 158 11.33 -2.86 15.98
CA MET A 158 12.20 -3.52 15.01
C MET A 158 13.08 -4.60 15.65
N ASN A 159 13.54 -4.39 16.89
CA ASN A 159 14.30 -5.39 17.63
C ASN A 159 13.45 -6.63 17.95
N LEU A 160 12.22 -6.44 18.42
CA LEU A 160 11.28 -7.52 18.73
C LEU A 160 10.97 -8.36 17.48
N GLU A 161 10.59 -7.71 16.38
CA GLU A 161 10.31 -8.41 15.11
C GLU A 161 11.54 -9.14 14.55
N THR A 162 12.74 -8.58 14.75
CA THR A 162 13.99 -9.23 14.34
C THR A 162 14.31 -10.43 15.21
N ALA A 163 14.07 -10.35 16.52
CA ALA A 163 14.26 -11.47 17.44
C ALA A 163 13.29 -12.63 17.13
N GLU A 164 12.02 -12.33 16.87
CA GLU A 164 11.02 -13.32 16.45
C GLU A 164 11.43 -14.02 15.15
N ARG A 165 11.88 -13.26 14.14
CA ARG A 165 12.40 -13.84 12.89
C ARG A 165 13.58 -14.78 13.12
N LYS A 166 14.51 -14.42 14.01
CA LYS A 166 15.67 -15.27 14.34
C LYS A 166 15.24 -16.58 14.98
N ILE A 167 14.26 -16.56 15.90
CA ILE A 167 13.72 -17.77 16.53
C ILE A 167 13.07 -18.68 15.49
N LEU A 168 12.30 -18.14 14.56
CA LEU A 168 11.65 -18.93 13.50
C LEU A 168 12.66 -19.60 12.58
N VAL A 169 13.72 -18.89 12.17
CA VAL A 169 14.79 -19.46 11.35
C VAL A 169 15.57 -20.52 12.11
N GLN A 170 15.87 -20.29 13.40
CA GLN A 170 16.60 -21.24 14.23
C GLN A 170 15.80 -22.53 14.50
N ASN A 171 14.48 -22.44 14.58
CA ASN A 171 13.58 -23.57 14.78
C ASN A 171 13.11 -24.22 13.47
N TYR A 172 13.56 -23.72 12.31
CA TYR A 172 13.23 -24.30 11.01
C TYR A 172 13.97 -25.63 10.83
N VAL A 173 13.26 -26.74 11.01
CA VAL A 173 13.75 -28.09 10.67
C VAL A 173 13.53 -28.31 9.17
N VAL A 174 14.62 -28.48 8.42
CA VAL A 174 14.56 -28.86 7.00
C VAL A 174 13.78 -30.17 6.89
N PRO A 175 12.67 -30.24 6.13
CA PRO A 175 12.01 -31.50 5.87
C PRO A 175 13.01 -32.44 5.19
N GLN A 176 13.38 -33.54 5.87
CA GLN A 176 14.11 -34.60 5.21
C GLN A 176 13.15 -35.28 4.23
N TYR A 177 13.16 -34.81 2.99
CA TYR A 177 12.61 -35.60 1.89
C TYR A 177 13.44 -36.88 1.81
N PRO A 178 12.82 -38.08 1.84
CA PRO A 178 13.56 -39.31 1.64
C PRO A 178 14.32 -39.16 0.33
N SER A 179 15.64 -39.27 0.41
CA SER A 179 16.51 -39.27 -0.76
C SER A 179 15.94 -40.30 -1.72
N SER A 180 15.47 -39.84 -2.87
CA SER A 180 15.05 -40.72 -3.94
C SER A 180 16.29 -41.46 -4.42
N GLU A 181 16.57 -42.60 -3.79
CA GLU A 181 17.27 -43.69 -4.46
C GLU A 181 16.31 -44.12 -5.58
N CYS A 182 16.37 -43.41 -6.71
CA CYS A 182 15.83 -43.88 -7.96
C CYS A 182 16.66 -45.11 -8.35
N VAL A 183 16.31 -46.26 -7.79
CA VAL A 183 16.68 -47.55 -8.34
C VAL A 183 15.90 -47.67 -9.65
N TYR A 184 16.54 -47.28 -10.76
CA TYR A 184 16.06 -47.65 -12.08
C TYR A 184 16.23 -49.17 -12.22
N GLU A 185 15.20 -49.92 -11.83
CA GLU A 185 15.06 -51.31 -12.20
C GLU A 185 14.81 -51.40 -13.70
N ASN A 186 15.89 -51.70 -14.42
CA ASN A 186 15.92 -52.06 -15.84
C ASN A 186 15.22 -53.41 -16.05
N GLN A 187 13.90 -53.44 -16.07
CA GLN A 187 13.14 -54.49 -16.74
C GLN A 187 11.84 -53.90 -17.27
N PHE A 188 11.85 -53.40 -18.51
CA PHE A 188 10.93 -53.86 -19.56
C PHE A 188 11.44 -53.35 -20.92
N ILE A 189 11.92 -54.35 -21.66
CA ILE A 189 12.41 -54.32 -23.03
C ILE A 189 11.24 -54.02 -23.98
N THR A 190 11.52 -53.17 -24.97
CA THR A 190 10.87 -53.05 -26.30
C THR A 190 9.35 -52.83 -26.38
N ALA A 191 8.95 -51.65 -26.87
CA ALA A 191 8.16 -51.50 -28.10
C ALA A 191 8.07 -50.02 -28.49
N PHE A 192 8.08 -49.76 -29.81
CA PHE A 192 7.77 -48.48 -30.48
C PHE A 192 8.91 -47.46 -30.67
N ILE A 193 9.96 -47.90 -31.38
CA ILE A 193 10.49 -47.08 -32.48
C ILE A 193 9.48 -47.19 -33.63
N SER A 194 8.69 -46.15 -33.84
CA SER A 194 8.22 -45.66 -35.15
C SER A 194 6.98 -44.79 -34.93
N ASN A 195 7.12 -43.48 -35.09
CA ASN A 195 6.36 -42.73 -36.09
C ASN A 195 6.75 -41.25 -36.04
N GLN A 196 7.43 -40.83 -37.11
CA GLN A 196 7.75 -39.43 -37.40
C GLN A 196 6.49 -38.59 -37.66
N PRO A 197 6.54 -37.26 -37.45
CA PRO A 197 5.41 -36.38 -37.70
C PRO A 197 5.18 -36.16 -39.21
N PRO A 198 3.91 -36.09 -39.69
CA PRO A 198 3.65 -35.76 -41.08
C PRO A 198 3.87 -34.25 -41.35
N ARG A 199 4.49 -33.97 -42.50
CA ARG A 199 4.70 -32.64 -43.07
C ARG A 199 3.39 -32.03 -43.57
N LEU A 200 3.32 -30.70 -43.46
CA LEU A 200 2.27 -29.84 -44.01
C LEU A 200 2.24 -29.90 -45.55
N VAL A 201 1.04 -30.07 -46.11
CA VAL A 201 0.58 -29.48 -47.39
C VAL A 201 -0.84 -28.99 -47.17
#